data_AF-I4FMY2-F1
#
_entry.id   AF-I4FMY2-F1
#
_cell.length_a   1.000
_cell.length_b   1.000
_cell.length_c   1.000
_cell.angle_alpha   90.00
_cell.angle_beta   90.00
_cell.angle_gamma   90.00
#
_symmetry.space_group_name_H-M   'P 1'
#
loop_
_entity.id
_entity.type
_entity.pdbx_description
1 polymer ?
#
loop_
_entity_poly.entity_id
_entity_poly.type
_entity_poly.pdbx_seq_one_letter_code
_entity_poly.pdbx_strand_id
1 'polypeptide(L)'
;MLETKTIETDKKNKAIKLIMKGLSIQWLPLITIVVLSKAKIIPDKSPLLGVLAFIVLGLLIYGYFPFVKGCSRYIQSKGYSPSWGIVGLLSFVGLFLLSAITPKNTVISSEDLSEEQSTTTPFEKINLVEIFLFYSIGLLYTMVICAMPLFKLNNWDYTGFFNETSGQRTIFFAFYIFLWLLLVIRDLKIADFKLKDFIPNLKISWRIITEIAIIYTTFSISLGRLIYYSFSLILPDHFSLILPDHMEKIINQYNPQDFGMFLLDFLIDILITYPFHIFLFQGILLQKISLKVGNKKAILVILLIFFILWLPRFEPNFLVSLFYILILSILLFKTANLLDIFVFGAITTLMSNMLWFIFYDQKFNFPYISILEYRKINEPFLVLYSILSVISCIFLVKFVRNNFPKENDKIPYLKNREKLLSQHF
;
A
#
# COMPACT_ATOMS: atom_id res chain seq x y z
N MET A 1 0.25 -26.07 -28.08
CA MET A 1 -0.71 -25.40 -27.18
C MET A 1 -0.05 -24.68 -26.00
N LEU A 2 1.08 -25.16 -25.46
CA LEU A 2 1.95 -24.39 -24.55
C LEU A 2 2.47 -23.08 -25.19
N GLU A 3 2.78 -23.10 -26.49
CA GLU A 3 3.22 -21.91 -27.25
C GLU A 3 2.16 -20.81 -27.34
N THR A 4 0.88 -21.12 -27.55
CA THR A 4 -0.16 -20.08 -27.69
C THR A 4 -0.41 -19.35 -26.37
N LYS A 5 -0.33 -20.05 -25.22
CA LYS A 5 -0.52 -19.49 -23.88
C LYS A 5 0.65 -18.60 -23.44
N THR A 6 1.88 -18.98 -23.79
CA THR A 6 3.07 -18.13 -23.59
C THR A 6 3.04 -16.90 -24.49
N ILE A 7 2.60 -17.03 -25.74
CA ILE A 7 2.48 -15.92 -26.71
C ILE A 7 1.47 -14.85 -26.24
N GLU A 8 0.30 -15.22 -25.71
CA GLU A 8 -0.69 -14.24 -25.22
C GLU A 8 -0.23 -13.50 -23.96
N THR A 9 0.36 -14.22 -23.02
CA THR A 9 0.93 -13.64 -21.79
C THR A 9 2.08 -12.67 -22.12
N ASP A 10 2.91 -13.02 -23.11
CA ASP A 10 4.01 -12.17 -23.58
C ASP A 10 3.51 -10.92 -24.34
N LYS A 11 2.43 -11.03 -25.12
CA LYS A 11 1.77 -9.87 -25.77
C LYS A 11 1.22 -8.87 -24.74
N LYS A 12 0.53 -9.34 -23.70
CA LYS A 12 0.01 -8.50 -22.61
C LYS A 12 1.14 -7.82 -21.84
N ASN A 13 2.21 -8.55 -21.50
CA ASN A 13 3.38 -7.99 -20.83
C ASN A 13 4.10 -6.93 -21.68
N LYS A 14 4.22 -7.13 -22.99
CA LYS A 14 4.77 -6.13 -23.91
C LYS A 14 3.91 -4.86 -23.96
N ALA A 15 2.59 -4.99 -23.90
CA ALA A 15 1.67 -3.85 -23.82
C ALA A 15 1.87 -3.06 -22.51
N ILE A 16 1.89 -3.76 -21.37
CA ILE A 16 2.10 -3.14 -20.04
C ILE A 16 3.46 -2.44 -19.96
N LYS A 17 4.53 -3.04 -20.50
CA LYS A 17 5.86 -2.40 -20.57
C LYS A 17 5.83 -1.09 -21.37
N LEU A 18 5.10 -1.05 -22.48
CA LEU A 18 4.94 0.18 -23.28
C LEU A 18 4.17 1.26 -22.51
N ILE A 19 3.11 0.87 -21.80
CA ILE A 19 2.35 1.77 -20.92
C ILE A 19 3.27 2.36 -19.84
N MET A 20 4.01 1.52 -19.12
CA MET A 20 4.95 1.96 -18.08
C MET A 20 6.04 2.88 -18.65
N LYS A 21 6.57 2.57 -19.84
CA LYS A 21 7.54 3.43 -20.52
C LYS A 21 6.94 4.81 -20.83
N GLY A 22 5.72 4.86 -21.37
CA GLY A 22 5.02 6.13 -21.63
C GLY A 22 4.82 6.96 -20.36
N LEU A 23 4.33 6.33 -19.29
CA LEU A 23 4.18 6.99 -17.99
C LEU A 23 5.51 7.47 -17.40
N SER A 24 6.57 6.67 -17.53
CA SER A 24 7.90 7.06 -17.02
C SER A 24 8.43 8.28 -17.76
N ILE A 25 8.27 8.34 -19.08
CA ILE A 25 8.67 9.50 -19.90
C ILE A 25 7.86 10.74 -19.50
N GLN A 26 6.57 10.59 -19.21
CA GLN A 26 5.70 11.70 -18.81
C GLN A 26 6.06 12.26 -17.43
N TRP A 27 6.20 11.39 -16.43
CA TRP A 27 6.19 11.80 -15.02
C TRP A 27 7.55 11.82 -14.35
N LEU A 28 8.49 10.95 -14.75
CA LEU A 28 9.79 10.87 -14.10
C LEU A 28 10.63 12.17 -14.25
N PRO A 29 10.67 12.83 -15.43
CA PRO A 29 11.34 14.12 -15.57
C PRO A 29 10.70 15.22 -14.70
N LEU A 30 9.36 15.27 -14.65
CA LEU A 30 8.63 16.23 -13.84
C LEU A 30 8.93 16.06 -12.35
N ILE A 31 8.85 14.82 -11.84
CA ILE A 31 9.17 14.48 -10.45
C ILE A 31 10.62 14.87 -10.13
N THR A 32 11.56 14.55 -11.04
CA THR A 32 12.98 14.85 -10.85
C THR A 32 13.21 16.36 -10.72
N ILE A 33 12.60 17.18 -11.58
CA ILE A 33 12.76 18.64 -11.52
C ILE A 33 12.15 19.22 -10.25
N VAL A 34 10.96 18.74 -9.84
CA VAL A 34 10.33 19.16 -8.57
C VAL A 34 11.23 18.83 -7.37
N VAL A 35 11.82 17.63 -7.34
CA VAL A 35 12.73 17.21 -6.27
C VAL A 35 14.00 18.06 -6.26
N LEU A 36 14.60 18.32 -7.43
CA LEU A 36 15.82 19.12 -7.53
C LEU A 36 15.60 20.60 -7.16
N SER A 37 14.45 21.18 -7.53
CA SER A 37 14.05 22.54 -7.10
C SER A 37 13.80 22.59 -5.59
N LYS A 38 13.05 21.63 -5.03
CA LYS A 38 12.85 21.55 -3.56
C LYS A 38 14.15 21.36 -2.79
N ALA A 39 15.10 20.61 -3.34
CA ALA A 39 16.44 20.44 -2.77
C ALA A 39 17.33 21.70 -2.93
N LYS A 40 16.82 22.78 -3.55
CA LYS A 40 17.53 24.02 -3.87
C LYS A 40 18.78 23.81 -4.74
N ILE A 41 18.87 22.68 -5.44
CA ILE A 41 19.93 22.41 -6.42
C ILE A 41 19.72 23.26 -7.67
N ILE A 42 18.45 23.46 -8.06
CA ILE A 42 18.06 24.39 -9.13
C ILE A 42 17.34 25.57 -8.47
N PRO A 43 17.84 26.82 -8.60
CA PRO A 43 17.17 27.98 -8.04
C PRO A 43 15.79 28.20 -8.68
N ASP A 44 14.79 28.53 -7.85
CA ASP A 44 13.37 28.67 -8.24
C ASP A 44 13.09 29.76 -9.30
N LYS A 45 14.04 30.66 -9.53
CA LYS A 45 13.97 31.73 -10.54
C LYS A 45 15.02 31.61 -11.65
N SER A 46 15.66 30.44 -11.78
CA SER A 46 16.67 30.25 -12.81
C SER A 46 16.04 30.17 -14.22
N PRO A 47 16.64 30.81 -15.25
CA PRO A 47 16.20 30.63 -16.63
C PRO A 47 16.33 29.15 -17.09
N LEU A 48 17.21 28.39 -16.43
CA LEU A 48 17.32 26.93 -16.58
C LEU A 48 15.99 26.22 -16.28
N LEU A 49 15.24 26.66 -15.27
CA LEU A 49 13.94 26.07 -14.92
C LEU A 49 12.92 26.23 -16.06
N GLY A 50 12.95 27.38 -16.76
CA GLY A 50 12.11 27.63 -17.93
C GLY A 50 12.45 26.71 -19.10
N VAL A 51 13.73 26.54 -19.43
CA VAL A 51 14.19 25.61 -20.47
C VAL A 51 13.82 24.16 -20.12
N LEU A 52 14.04 23.76 -18.87
CA LEU A 52 13.66 22.43 -18.38
C LEU A 52 12.15 22.21 -18.43
N ALA A 53 11.33 23.23 -18.12
CA ALA A 53 9.88 23.14 -18.22
C ALA A 53 9.41 22.91 -19.67
N PHE A 54 10.02 23.57 -20.66
CA PHE A 54 9.74 23.31 -22.07
C PHE A 54 10.14 21.89 -22.50
N ILE A 55 11.29 21.38 -22.03
CA ILE A 55 11.73 20.01 -22.26
C ILE A 55 10.73 19.01 -21.65
N VAL A 56 10.28 19.25 -20.41
CA VAL A 56 9.27 18.42 -19.74
C VAL A 56 7.95 18.43 -20.51
N LEU A 57 7.50 19.57 -21.01
CA LEU A 57 6.30 19.66 -21.82
C LEU A 57 6.42 18.81 -23.10
N GLY A 58 7.56 18.89 -23.77
CA GLY A 58 7.86 18.04 -24.93
C GLY A 58 7.87 16.55 -24.59
N LEU A 59 8.46 16.16 -23.45
CA LEU A 59 8.47 14.78 -22.97
C LEU A 59 7.08 14.28 -22.54
N LEU A 60 6.25 15.14 -21.94
CA LEU A 60 4.85 14.84 -21.62
C LEU A 60 4.07 14.47 -22.89
N ILE A 61 4.18 15.30 -23.93
CA ILE A 61 3.55 15.05 -25.24
C ILE A 61 4.13 13.79 -25.88
N TYR A 62 5.46 13.65 -25.91
CA TYR A 62 6.11 12.49 -26.50
C TYR A 62 5.71 11.18 -25.81
N GLY A 63 5.60 11.19 -24.48
CA GLY A 63 5.23 10.03 -23.68
C GLY A 63 3.78 9.54 -23.90
N TYR A 64 2.88 10.39 -24.41
CA TYR A 64 1.53 9.97 -24.82
C TYR A 64 1.54 8.96 -25.97
N PHE A 65 2.49 9.09 -26.90
CA PHE A 65 2.57 8.19 -28.06
C PHE A 65 2.80 6.71 -27.67
N PRO A 66 3.86 6.34 -26.93
CA PRO A 66 4.02 4.97 -26.43
C PRO A 66 2.93 4.55 -25.43
N PHE A 67 2.34 5.49 -24.69
CA PHE A 67 1.22 5.21 -23.77
C PHE A 67 -0.04 4.74 -24.52
N VAL A 68 -0.55 5.53 -25.47
CA VAL A 68 -1.76 5.20 -26.25
C VAL A 68 -1.53 3.94 -27.09
N LYS A 69 -0.33 3.78 -27.68
CA LYS A 69 0.06 2.56 -28.38
C LYS A 69 0.07 1.35 -27.44
N GLY A 70 0.52 1.52 -26.21
CA GLY A 70 0.45 0.53 -25.14
C GLY A 70 -1.00 0.15 -24.81
N CYS A 71 -1.88 1.13 -24.62
CA CYS A 71 -3.31 0.93 -24.38
C CYS A 71 -4.00 0.17 -25.52
N SER A 72 -3.68 0.49 -26.77
CA SER A 72 -4.17 -0.22 -27.96
C SER A 72 -3.75 -1.69 -27.98
N ARG A 73 -2.48 -1.98 -27.68
CA ARG A 73 -2.00 -3.38 -27.57
C ARG A 73 -2.59 -4.10 -26.36
N TYR A 74 -2.83 -3.39 -25.27
CA TYR A 74 -3.41 -3.95 -24.06
C TYR A 74 -4.86 -4.40 -24.30
N ILE A 75 -5.69 -3.57 -24.93
CA ILE A 75 -7.08 -3.96 -25.23
C ILE A 75 -7.15 -5.04 -26.33
N GLN A 76 -6.21 -5.02 -27.28
CA GLN A 76 -6.05 -6.10 -28.25
C GLN A 76 -5.71 -7.43 -27.56
N SER A 77 -4.88 -7.41 -26.52
CA SER A 77 -4.58 -8.61 -25.72
C SER A 77 -5.79 -9.15 -24.95
N LYS A 78 -6.84 -8.33 -24.76
CA LYS A 78 -8.13 -8.73 -24.18
C LYS A 78 -9.14 -9.25 -25.23
N GLY A 79 -8.77 -9.28 -26.51
CA GLY A 79 -9.62 -9.75 -27.61
C GLY A 79 -10.53 -8.67 -28.22
N TYR A 80 -10.28 -7.38 -27.98
CA TYR A 80 -11.04 -6.29 -28.60
C TYR A 80 -10.26 -5.62 -29.73
N SER A 81 -10.94 -4.77 -30.50
CA SER A 81 -10.30 -3.97 -31.54
C SER A 81 -9.25 -3.03 -30.96
N PRO A 82 -8.06 -2.89 -31.59
CA PRO A 82 -7.02 -1.96 -31.16
C PRO A 82 -7.47 -0.49 -31.16
N SER A 83 -8.55 -0.13 -31.88
CA SER A 83 -9.12 1.23 -31.90
C SER A 83 -9.60 1.70 -30.54
N TRP A 84 -10.02 0.80 -29.65
CA TRP A 84 -10.37 1.11 -28.26
C TRP A 84 -9.18 1.70 -27.47
N GLY A 85 -7.95 1.49 -27.94
CA GLY A 85 -6.76 2.11 -27.36
C GLY A 85 -6.78 3.64 -27.35
N ILE A 86 -7.60 4.28 -28.20
CA ILE A 86 -7.77 5.74 -28.23
C ILE A 86 -8.29 6.31 -26.92
N VAL A 87 -9.00 5.49 -26.13
CA VAL A 87 -9.45 5.85 -24.77
C VAL A 87 -8.25 6.22 -23.89
N GLY A 88 -7.05 5.72 -24.19
CA GLY A 88 -5.78 6.13 -23.56
C GLY A 88 -5.42 7.61 -23.73
N LEU A 89 -6.08 8.38 -24.61
CA LEU A 89 -5.93 9.84 -24.63
C LEU A 89 -6.43 10.50 -23.33
N LEU A 90 -7.34 9.83 -22.61
CA LEU A 90 -7.78 10.24 -21.26
C LEU A 90 -6.77 9.85 -20.17
N SER A 91 -5.52 9.52 -20.54
CA SER A 91 -4.43 9.19 -19.63
C SER A 91 -4.83 8.08 -18.64
N PHE A 92 -4.61 8.31 -17.35
CA PHE A 92 -4.96 7.43 -16.24
C PHE A 92 -6.42 7.01 -16.19
N VAL A 93 -7.35 7.92 -16.48
CA VAL A 93 -8.80 7.61 -16.52
C VAL A 93 -9.09 6.63 -17.63
N GLY A 94 -8.53 6.89 -18.81
CA GLY A 94 -8.69 6.02 -19.97
C GLY A 94 -8.14 4.62 -19.72
N LEU A 95 -6.96 4.54 -19.12
CA LEU A 95 -6.34 3.28 -18.76
C LEU A 95 -7.14 2.53 -17.66
N PHE A 96 -7.74 3.23 -16.69
CA PHE A 96 -8.66 2.63 -15.73
C PHE A 96 -9.90 2.04 -16.42
N LEU A 97 -10.54 2.77 -17.34
CA LEU A 97 -11.69 2.25 -18.10
C LEU A 97 -11.32 1.03 -18.94
N LEU A 98 -10.18 1.07 -19.65
CA LEU A 98 -9.68 -0.09 -20.40
C LEU A 98 -9.32 -1.28 -19.50
N SER A 99 -8.87 -1.00 -18.27
CA SER A 99 -8.63 -2.02 -17.27
C SER A 99 -9.93 -2.68 -16.85
N ALA A 100 -11.02 -1.92 -16.67
CA ALA A 100 -12.33 -2.37 -16.20
C ALA A 100 -12.99 -3.39 -17.14
N ILE A 101 -12.68 -3.30 -18.45
CA ILE A 101 -13.19 -4.22 -19.48
C ILE A 101 -12.67 -5.64 -19.24
N THR A 102 -13.59 -6.61 -19.15
CA THR A 102 -13.29 -8.05 -19.04
C THR A 102 -12.74 -8.60 -20.36
N PRO A 103 -11.82 -9.57 -20.36
CA PRO A 103 -11.34 -10.16 -21.61
C PRO A 103 -12.42 -11.00 -22.29
N LYS A 104 -12.59 -10.87 -23.61
CA LYS A 104 -13.54 -11.68 -24.40
C LYS A 104 -13.18 -13.16 -24.40
N ASN A 105 -11.89 -13.49 -24.39
CA ASN A 105 -11.38 -14.86 -24.50
C ASN A 105 -11.10 -15.49 -23.13
N THR A 106 -12.01 -15.37 -22.17
CA THR A 106 -11.88 -16.02 -20.85
C THR A 106 -12.33 -17.49 -20.85
N VAL A 107 -12.89 -17.99 -21.95
CA VAL A 107 -13.27 -19.39 -22.13
C VAL A 107 -12.12 -20.15 -22.80
N ILE A 108 -11.08 -20.52 -22.03
CA ILE A 108 -10.13 -21.56 -22.45
C ILE A 108 -10.06 -22.61 -21.34
N SER A 109 -10.81 -23.68 -21.60
CA SER A 109 -10.77 -25.05 -21.09
C SER A 109 -10.48 -25.26 -19.60
N SER A 110 -11.56 -25.42 -18.84
CA SER A 110 -11.58 -26.19 -17.60
C SER A 110 -11.47 -27.71 -17.83
N GLU A 111 -11.40 -28.19 -19.09
CA GLU A 111 -11.52 -29.62 -19.41
C GLU A 111 -10.20 -30.35 -19.74
N ASP A 112 -9.05 -29.67 -19.88
CA ASP A 112 -7.81 -30.32 -20.41
C ASP A 112 -6.55 -30.19 -19.53
N LEU A 113 -6.69 -30.04 -18.21
CA LEU A 113 -5.52 -30.06 -17.31
C LEU A 113 -5.49 -31.32 -16.45
N SER A 114 -4.49 -32.17 -16.68
CA SER A 114 -4.13 -33.31 -15.82
C SER A 114 -4.09 -32.88 -14.35
N GLU A 115 -4.67 -33.70 -13.46
CA GLU A 115 -4.92 -33.40 -12.04
C GLU A 115 -3.68 -32.89 -11.27
N GLU A 116 -2.47 -33.27 -11.65
CA GLU A 116 -1.22 -32.81 -11.01
C GLU A 116 -0.86 -31.33 -11.30
N GLN A 117 -1.20 -30.79 -12.47
CA GLN A 117 -0.95 -29.37 -12.80
C GLN A 117 -2.00 -28.43 -12.20
N SER A 118 -3.08 -28.96 -11.61
CA SER A 118 -4.22 -28.17 -11.10
C SER A 118 -3.89 -27.36 -9.84
N THR A 119 -2.81 -27.70 -9.13
CA THR A 119 -2.51 -27.18 -7.80
C THR A 119 -1.86 -25.80 -7.81
N THR A 120 -1.10 -25.38 -8.84
CA THR A 120 -0.43 -24.05 -8.90
C THR A 120 -1.17 -22.96 -9.71
N THR A 121 -2.34 -23.29 -10.25
CA THR A 121 -2.98 -22.59 -11.40
C THR A 121 -3.50 -21.15 -11.22
N PRO A 122 -4.02 -20.68 -10.07
CA PRO A 122 -4.70 -19.38 -10.04
C PRO A 122 -3.72 -18.20 -9.91
N PHE A 123 -2.62 -18.36 -9.16
CA PHE A 123 -1.63 -17.30 -8.98
C PHE A 123 -0.84 -16.97 -10.26
N GLU A 124 -0.66 -17.94 -11.16
CA GLU A 124 0.01 -17.73 -12.45
C GLU A 124 -0.81 -16.83 -13.38
N LYS A 125 -2.15 -16.90 -13.31
CA LYS A 125 -3.07 -16.11 -14.13
C LYS A 125 -3.09 -14.62 -13.76
N ILE A 126 -2.75 -14.29 -12.51
CA ILE A 126 -2.62 -12.89 -12.07
C ILE A 126 -1.43 -12.23 -12.76
N ASN A 127 -1.50 -10.96 -13.12
CA ASN A 127 -0.31 -10.19 -13.51
C ASN A 127 0.02 -9.17 -12.41
N LEU A 128 1.12 -9.37 -11.69
CA LEU A 128 1.50 -8.47 -10.60
C LEU A 128 1.86 -7.07 -11.11
N VAL A 129 2.50 -6.98 -12.28
CA VAL A 129 2.88 -5.69 -12.87
C VAL A 129 1.64 -4.88 -13.22
N GLU A 130 0.60 -5.56 -13.71
CA GLU A 130 -0.70 -4.95 -13.98
C GLU A 130 -1.36 -4.41 -12.71
N ILE A 131 -1.41 -5.22 -11.65
CA ILE A 131 -1.95 -4.80 -10.35
C ILE A 131 -1.20 -3.55 -9.84
N PHE A 132 0.14 -3.59 -9.80
CA PHE A 132 0.93 -2.45 -9.33
C PHE A 132 0.80 -1.21 -10.20
N LEU A 133 0.70 -1.38 -11.52
CA LEU A 133 0.46 -0.27 -12.43
C LEU A 133 -0.87 0.42 -12.08
N PHE A 134 -1.94 -0.35 -11.91
CA PHE A 134 -3.24 0.22 -11.55
C PHE A 134 -3.31 0.77 -10.13
N TYR A 135 -2.56 0.20 -9.19
CA TYR A 135 -2.38 0.76 -7.84
C TYR A 135 -1.77 2.17 -7.93
N SER A 136 -0.64 2.30 -8.60
CA SER A 136 0.08 3.58 -8.74
C SER A 136 -0.75 4.63 -9.50
N ILE A 137 -1.46 4.22 -10.54
CA ILE A 137 -2.34 5.11 -11.33
C ILE A 137 -3.48 5.65 -10.46
N GLY A 138 -4.10 4.78 -9.68
CA GLY A 138 -5.18 5.15 -8.79
C GLY A 138 -4.76 6.16 -7.73
N LEU A 139 -3.57 5.95 -7.15
CA LEU A 139 -2.97 6.87 -6.19
C LEU A 139 -2.70 8.25 -6.83
N LEU A 140 -2.18 8.28 -8.06
CA LEU A 140 -2.01 9.53 -8.83
C LEU A 140 -3.36 10.20 -9.17
N TYR A 141 -4.37 9.41 -9.55
CA TYR A 141 -5.71 9.93 -9.84
C TYR A 141 -6.37 10.58 -8.61
N THR A 142 -6.23 9.97 -7.43
CA THR A 142 -6.69 10.60 -6.18
C THR A 142 -5.97 11.90 -5.89
N MET A 143 -4.65 11.97 -6.11
CA MET A 143 -3.89 13.20 -5.93
C MET A 143 -4.37 14.31 -6.88
N VAL A 144 -4.67 13.97 -8.14
CA VAL A 144 -5.15 14.93 -9.16
C VAL A 144 -6.60 15.35 -8.91
N ILE A 145 -7.49 14.43 -8.54
CA ILE A 145 -8.89 14.76 -8.22
C ILE A 145 -8.99 15.57 -6.95
N CYS A 146 -8.25 15.25 -5.90
CA CYS A 146 -8.21 16.09 -4.70
C CYS A 146 -7.71 17.51 -5.03
N ALA A 147 -6.91 17.67 -6.09
CA ALA A 147 -6.47 19.00 -6.53
C ALA A 147 -7.51 19.75 -7.40
N MET A 148 -8.44 19.05 -8.06
CA MET A 148 -9.30 19.60 -9.12
C MET A 148 -10.43 20.56 -8.65
N PRO A 149 -11.18 20.29 -7.57
CA PRO A 149 -12.18 21.23 -7.03
C PRO A 149 -11.55 22.56 -6.61
N LEU A 150 -10.29 22.55 -6.18
CA LEU A 150 -9.55 23.70 -5.66
C LEU A 150 -8.92 24.57 -6.76
N PHE A 151 -8.54 23.99 -7.90
CA PHE A 151 -8.14 24.76 -9.09
C PHE A 151 -9.26 25.63 -9.65
N LYS A 152 -10.52 25.30 -9.37
CA LYS A 152 -11.70 25.99 -9.92
C LYS A 152 -12.30 27.07 -9.03
N LEU A 153 -12.01 27.08 -7.72
CA LEU A 153 -12.77 27.93 -6.78
C LEU A 153 -11.98 29.07 -6.14
N ASN A 154 -10.64 29.10 -6.16
CA ASN A 154 -9.92 30.15 -5.44
C ASN A 154 -8.62 30.61 -6.11
N ASN A 155 -8.71 31.26 -7.27
CA ASN A 155 -7.62 32.07 -7.86
C ASN A 155 -6.21 31.44 -7.90
N TRP A 156 -6.09 30.13 -8.09
CA TRP A 156 -4.80 29.40 -8.06
C TRP A 156 -4.06 29.53 -6.71
N ASP A 157 -4.80 29.71 -5.62
CA ASP A 157 -4.25 29.66 -4.26
C ASP A 157 -4.07 28.20 -3.83
N TYR A 158 -2.86 27.69 -4.04
CA TYR A 158 -2.44 26.34 -3.65
C TYR A 158 -2.47 26.10 -2.13
N THR A 159 -2.57 27.15 -1.30
CA THR A 159 -2.57 27.01 0.17
C THR A 159 -3.88 26.41 0.71
N GLY A 160 -5.00 26.64 0.01
CA GLY A 160 -6.30 26.05 0.33
C GLY A 160 -6.35 24.53 0.22
N PHE A 161 -5.50 23.92 -0.61
CA PHE A 161 -5.39 22.46 -0.77
C PHE A 161 -4.95 21.74 0.51
N PHE A 162 -4.15 22.41 1.34
CA PHE A 162 -3.74 21.89 2.63
C PHE A 162 -4.72 22.22 3.76
N ASN A 163 -5.62 23.18 3.53
CA ASN A 163 -6.59 23.69 4.49
C ASN A 163 -7.99 23.06 4.38
N GLU A 164 -8.27 22.26 3.34
CA GLU A 164 -9.50 21.45 3.31
C GLU A 164 -9.52 20.45 4.47
N THR A 165 -10.68 20.42 5.14
CA THR A 165 -11.00 19.50 6.23
C THR A 165 -10.66 18.08 5.78
N SER A 166 -9.61 17.53 6.39
CA SER A 166 -9.32 16.11 6.56
C SER A 166 -10.40 15.11 6.12
N GLY A 167 -11.67 15.27 6.51
CA GLY A 167 -12.72 14.32 6.19
C GLY A 167 -13.09 14.16 4.72
N GLN A 168 -13.02 15.22 3.92
CA GLN A 168 -13.23 15.09 2.48
C GLN A 168 -12.12 14.23 1.85
N ARG A 169 -10.86 14.48 2.26
CA ARG A 169 -9.71 13.67 1.83
C ARG A 169 -9.88 12.20 2.22
N THR A 170 -10.34 11.91 3.44
CA THR A 170 -10.58 10.52 3.89
C THR A 170 -11.66 9.83 3.05
N ILE A 171 -12.79 10.50 2.77
CA ILE A 171 -13.89 9.92 1.96
C ILE A 171 -13.44 9.64 0.53
N PHE A 172 -12.71 10.57 -0.10
CA PHE A 172 -12.19 10.34 -1.46
C PHE A 172 -11.17 9.20 -1.50
N PHE A 173 -10.30 9.11 -0.50
CA PHE A 173 -9.35 8.00 -0.38
C PHE A 173 -10.06 6.65 -0.18
N ALA A 174 -11.11 6.61 0.63
CA ALA A 174 -11.94 5.43 0.84
C ALA A 174 -12.65 4.99 -0.46
N PHE A 175 -13.26 5.93 -1.18
CA PHE A 175 -13.90 5.66 -2.47
C PHE A 175 -12.91 5.10 -3.50
N TYR A 176 -11.69 5.64 -3.51
CA TYR A 176 -10.61 5.12 -4.36
C TYR A 176 -10.23 3.68 -4.02
N ILE A 177 -9.97 3.37 -2.75
CA ILE A 177 -9.65 2.00 -2.33
C ILE A 177 -10.79 1.06 -2.70
N PHE A 178 -12.04 1.49 -2.53
CA PHE A 178 -13.21 0.72 -2.91
C PHE A 178 -13.24 0.39 -4.41
N LEU A 179 -13.02 1.38 -5.29
CA LEU A 179 -12.94 1.15 -6.74
C LEU A 179 -11.83 0.16 -7.10
N TRP A 180 -10.69 0.24 -6.41
CA TRP A 180 -9.57 -0.65 -6.66
C TRP A 180 -9.85 -2.08 -6.18
N LEU A 181 -10.50 -2.23 -5.02
CA LEU A 181 -10.95 -3.51 -4.49
C LEU A 181 -11.85 -4.23 -5.51
N LEU A 182 -12.76 -3.51 -6.18
CA LEU A 182 -13.62 -4.09 -7.22
C LEU A 182 -12.81 -4.66 -8.40
N LEU A 183 -11.76 -3.96 -8.85
CA LEU A 183 -10.88 -4.45 -9.93
C LEU A 183 -10.15 -5.73 -9.52
N VAL A 184 -9.63 -5.79 -8.30
CA VAL A 184 -8.97 -7.00 -7.78
C VAL A 184 -9.94 -8.15 -7.66
N ILE A 185 -11.11 -7.94 -7.06
CA ILE A 185 -12.14 -8.98 -6.92
C ILE A 185 -12.49 -9.57 -8.29
N ARG A 186 -12.66 -8.72 -9.31
CA ARG A 186 -12.89 -9.19 -10.68
C ARG A 186 -11.73 -10.04 -11.20
N ASP A 187 -10.49 -9.57 -11.08
CA ASP A 187 -9.31 -10.31 -11.59
C ASP A 187 -9.13 -11.65 -10.88
N LEU A 188 -9.46 -11.71 -9.59
CA LEU A 188 -9.47 -12.95 -8.83
C LEU A 188 -10.56 -13.90 -9.28
N LYS A 189 -11.76 -13.39 -9.57
CA LYS A 189 -12.85 -14.20 -10.14
C LYS A 189 -12.46 -14.77 -11.50
N ILE A 190 -11.81 -13.98 -12.36
CA ILE A 190 -11.30 -14.44 -13.67
C ILE A 190 -10.20 -15.50 -13.49
N ALA A 191 -9.36 -15.36 -12.47
CA ALA A 191 -8.30 -16.31 -12.17
C ALA A 191 -8.77 -17.57 -11.41
N ASP A 192 -10.08 -17.72 -11.15
CA ASP A 192 -10.71 -18.82 -10.40
C ASP A 192 -10.22 -18.95 -8.94
N PHE A 193 -9.96 -17.81 -8.29
CA PHE A 193 -9.70 -17.79 -6.85
C PHE A 193 -10.99 -18.03 -6.06
N LYS A 194 -10.89 -18.87 -5.03
CA LYS A 194 -12.00 -19.16 -4.12
C LYS A 194 -11.73 -18.52 -2.77
N LEU A 195 -12.69 -17.75 -2.25
CA LEU A 195 -12.57 -17.09 -0.95
C LEU A 195 -12.30 -18.08 0.19
N LYS A 196 -12.90 -19.28 0.11
CA LYS A 196 -12.70 -20.37 1.08
C LYS A 196 -11.25 -20.85 1.18
N ASP A 197 -10.42 -20.63 0.16
CA ASP A 197 -9.02 -21.03 0.20
C ASP A 197 -8.16 -19.95 0.93
N PHE A 198 -8.63 -18.70 1.00
CA PHE A 198 -8.04 -17.63 1.83
C PHE A 198 -8.54 -17.65 3.28
N ILE A 199 -9.84 -17.92 3.45
CA ILE A 199 -10.54 -17.96 4.74
C ILE A 199 -11.25 -19.33 4.82
N PRO A 200 -10.55 -20.39 5.22
CA PRO A 200 -11.09 -21.75 5.23
C PRO A 200 -12.17 -21.96 6.28
N ASN A 201 -12.19 -21.12 7.32
CA ASN A 201 -13.23 -21.09 8.33
C ASN A 201 -13.26 -19.71 8.99
N LEU A 202 -14.39 -19.42 9.65
CA LEU A 202 -14.58 -18.19 10.42
C LEU A 202 -14.04 -18.29 11.85
N LYS A 203 -13.37 -19.40 12.23
CA LYS A 203 -12.81 -19.55 13.57
C LYS A 203 -11.51 -18.77 13.64
N ILE A 204 -11.50 -17.80 14.54
CA ILE A 204 -10.36 -16.92 14.78
C ILE A 204 -9.44 -17.55 15.82
N SER A 205 -8.13 -17.50 15.59
CA SER A 205 -7.10 -17.98 16.52
C SER A 205 -6.89 -17.01 17.69
N TRP A 206 -7.96 -16.69 18.43
CA TRP A 206 -8.03 -15.59 19.40
C TRP A 206 -6.83 -15.49 20.32
N ARG A 207 -6.44 -16.59 20.97
CA ARG A 207 -5.31 -16.60 21.91
C ARG A 207 -4.02 -16.04 21.31
N ILE A 208 -3.59 -16.58 20.16
CA ILE A 208 -2.34 -16.16 19.51
C ILE A 208 -2.45 -14.71 19.04
N ILE A 209 -3.60 -14.34 18.47
CA ILE A 209 -3.85 -13.00 17.94
C ILE A 209 -3.85 -11.94 19.04
N THR A 210 -4.54 -12.18 20.15
CA THR A 210 -4.60 -11.22 21.26
C THR A 210 -3.24 -11.12 21.95
N GLU A 211 -2.56 -12.25 22.19
CA GLU A 211 -1.22 -12.26 22.78
C GLU A 211 -0.24 -11.43 21.94
N ILE A 212 -0.17 -11.68 20.61
CA ILE A 212 0.76 -10.97 19.74
C ILE A 212 0.33 -9.51 19.49
N ALA A 213 -0.97 -9.21 19.44
CA ALA A 213 -1.48 -7.85 19.31
C ALA A 213 -1.08 -6.97 20.50
N ILE A 214 -1.26 -7.46 21.73
CA ILE A 214 -0.85 -6.73 22.93
C ILE A 214 0.66 -6.46 22.92
N ILE A 215 1.46 -7.52 22.70
CA ILE A 215 2.93 -7.40 22.67
C ILE A 215 3.38 -6.42 21.58
N TYR A 216 2.81 -6.54 20.37
CA TYR A 216 3.16 -5.67 19.26
C TYR A 216 2.74 -4.22 19.52
N THR A 217 1.53 -3.96 20.03
CA THR A 217 1.09 -2.59 20.33
C THR A 217 1.96 -1.96 21.41
N THR A 218 2.31 -2.70 22.48
CA THR A 218 3.25 -2.22 23.50
C THR A 218 4.62 -1.89 22.90
N PHE A 219 5.16 -2.77 22.05
CA PHE A 219 6.41 -2.53 21.33
C PHE A 219 6.32 -1.28 20.43
N SER A 220 5.30 -1.21 19.58
CA SER A 220 5.07 -0.16 18.59
C SER A 220 5.00 1.21 19.25
N ILE A 221 4.19 1.35 20.30
CA ILE A 221 4.04 2.63 21.01
C ILE A 221 5.33 2.99 21.71
N SER A 222 5.93 2.07 22.47
CA SER A 222 7.12 2.37 23.26
C SER A 222 8.32 2.73 22.38
N LEU A 223 8.60 1.91 21.35
CA LEU A 223 9.67 2.16 20.40
C LEU A 223 9.40 3.42 19.58
N GLY A 224 8.17 3.61 19.11
CA GLY A 224 7.79 4.80 18.34
C GLY A 224 8.00 6.09 19.13
N ARG A 225 7.65 6.11 20.42
CA ARG A 225 7.90 7.28 21.30
C ARG A 225 9.38 7.54 21.50
N LEU A 226 10.20 6.50 21.67
CA LEU A 226 11.66 6.64 21.78
C LEU A 226 12.28 7.17 20.50
N ILE A 227 11.85 6.66 19.34
CA ILE A 227 12.30 7.13 18.03
C ILE A 227 11.94 8.61 17.86
N TYR A 228 10.67 8.98 18.05
CA TYR A 228 10.25 10.37 17.92
C TYR A 228 10.97 11.31 18.89
N TYR A 229 11.15 10.89 20.14
CA TYR A 229 11.92 11.67 21.12
C TYR A 229 13.38 11.83 20.69
N SER A 230 14.03 10.76 20.23
CA SER A 230 15.42 10.81 19.75
C SER A 230 15.58 11.71 18.52
N PHE A 231 14.65 11.60 17.57
CA PHE A 231 14.59 12.49 16.39
C PHE A 231 14.37 13.94 16.80
N SER A 232 13.55 14.17 17.83
CA SER A 232 13.36 15.50 18.38
C SER A 232 14.69 16.09 18.87
N LEU A 233 15.58 15.31 19.49
CA LEU A 233 16.86 15.78 20.03
C LEU A 233 17.95 16.02 18.97
N ILE A 234 18.05 15.13 17.97
CA ILE A 234 19.15 15.15 16.98
C ILE A 234 18.94 16.26 15.94
N LEU A 235 17.70 16.69 15.71
CA LEU A 235 17.34 17.62 14.64
C LEU A 235 16.55 18.87 15.13
N PRO A 236 17.02 19.67 16.10
CA PRO A 236 16.28 20.88 16.50
C PRO A 236 16.39 22.00 15.45
N ASP A 237 17.61 22.30 14.97
CA ASP A 237 17.88 23.54 14.21
C ASP A 237 18.70 23.38 12.91
N HIS A 238 19.32 22.23 12.62
CA HIS A 238 20.23 22.08 11.47
C HIS A 238 19.60 21.54 10.17
N PHE A 239 18.29 21.30 10.19
CA PHE A 239 17.46 21.05 9.00
C PHE A 239 16.38 22.15 8.83
N SER A 240 16.70 23.37 9.30
CA SER A 240 15.83 24.53 9.51
C SER A 240 15.14 25.13 8.27
N LEU A 241 15.22 24.47 7.12
CA LEU A 241 14.53 24.89 5.90
C LEU A 241 13.46 23.92 5.40
N ILE A 242 13.38 22.69 5.94
CA ILE A 242 12.47 21.65 5.42
C ILE A 242 11.79 20.81 6.52
N LEU A 243 12.36 20.68 7.72
CA LEU A 243 11.99 19.60 8.66
C LEU A 243 11.38 19.99 10.03
N PRO A 244 11.61 21.17 10.63
CA PRO A 244 10.95 21.54 11.90
C PRO A 244 9.42 21.53 11.78
N ASP A 245 8.91 22.20 10.74
CA ASP A 245 7.51 22.15 10.34
C ASP A 245 7.02 20.72 10.11
N HIS A 246 7.87 19.84 9.58
CA HIS A 246 7.48 18.46 9.29
C HIS A 246 7.36 17.62 10.56
N MET A 247 8.29 17.74 11.50
CA MET A 247 8.23 17.03 12.78
C MET A 247 7.09 17.54 13.65
N GLU A 248 6.88 18.85 13.72
CA GLU A 248 5.72 19.40 14.43
C GLU A 248 4.41 19.05 13.71
N LYS A 249 4.37 19.04 12.37
CA LYS A 249 3.22 18.49 11.62
C LYS A 249 3.00 17.02 11.88
N ILE A 250 4.03 16.19 12.05
CA ILE A 250 3.88 14.76 12.37
C ILE A 250 3.36 14.58 13.81
N ILE A 251 3.91 15.32 14.77
CA ILE A 251 3.45 15.32 16.17
C ILE A 251 1.98 15.73 16.24
N ASN A 252 1.62 16.77 15.50
CA ASN A 252 0.27 17.35 15.46
C ASN A 252 -0.60 16.80 14.32
N GLN A 253 -0.14 15.80 13.56
CA GLN A 253 -0.90 15.22 12.43
C GLN A 253 -2.21 14.60 12.92
N TYR A 254 -2.22 14.23 14.19
CA TYR A 254 -3.32 13.66 14.91
C TYR A 254 -4.12 14.69 15.69
N ASN A 255 -3.97 16.00 15.46
CA ASN A 255 -4.83 16.98 16.12
C ASN A 255 -6.29 16.53 15.90
N PRO A 256 -7.01 16.17 16.98
CA PRO A 256 -8.25 15.48 16.84
C PRO A 256 -9.22 16.45 16.18
N GLN A 257 -9.63 16.08 14.98
CA GLN A 257 -10.87 16.58 14.43
C GLN A 257 -11.99 16.12 15.36
N ASP A 258 -13.15 16.78 15.29
CA ASP A 258 -14.36 16.39 16.02
C ASP A 258 -14.50 14.87 16.13
N PHE A 259 -14.97 14.35 17.28
CA PHE A 259 -15.09 12.91 17.54
C PHE A 259 -15.74 12.11 16.38
N GLY A 260 -16.69 12.72 15.66
CA GLY A 260 -17.31 12.13 14.47
C GLY A 260 -16.32 11.85 13.33
N MET A 261 -15.35 12.74 13.12
CA MET A 261 -14.28 12.55 12.13
C MET A 261 -13.27 11.48 12.56
N PHE A 262 -12.89 11.47 13.83
CA PHE A 262 -12.07 10.37 14.39
C PHE A 262 -12.74 9.01 14.18
N LEU A 263 -14.04 8.92 14.46
CA LEU A 263 -14.81 7.69 14.26
C LEU A 263 -14.90 7.31 12.77
N LEU A 264 -15.09 8.28 11.89
CA LEU A 264 -15.13 8.06 10.44
C LEU A 264 -13.79 7.52 9.91
N ASP A 265 -12.67 8.16 10.27
CA ASP A 265 -11.32 7.75 9.88
C ASP A 265 -11.03 6.32 10.39
N PHE A 266 -11.39 6.04 11.65
CA PHE A 266 -11.27 4.71 12.24
C PHE A 266 -12.06 3.63 11.49
N LEU A 267 -13.33 3.93 11.14
CA LEU A 267 -14.17 3.00 10.39
C LEU A 267 -13.64 2.77 8.97
N ILE A 268 -13.19 3.82 8.28
CA ILE A 268 -12.59 3.71 6.94
C ILE A 268 -11.34 2.85 7.00
N ASP A 269 -10.48 3.07 8.00
CA ASP A 269 -9.26 2.28 8.14
C ASP A 269 -9.56 0.79 8.35
N ILE A 270 -10.44 0.46 9.29
CA ILE A 270 -10.73 -0.94 9.63
C ILE A 270 -11.56 -1.66 8.57
N LEU A 271 -12.50 -0.97 7.92
CA LEU A 271 -13.43 -1.62 6.97
C LEU A 271 -12.92 -1.62 5.54
N ILE A 272 -12.09 -0.64 5.17
CA ILE A 272 -11.67 -0.42 3.79
C ILE A 272 -10.16 -0.53 3.67
N THR A 273 -9.39 0.36 4.32
CA THR A 273 -7.95 0.48 4.10
C THR A 273 -7.18 -0.77 4.49
N TYR A 274 -7.33 -1.26 5.73
CA TYR A 274 -6.58 -2.41 6.23
C TYR A 274 -6.97 -3.71 5.53
N PRO A 275 -8.28 -4.05 5.37
CA PRO A 275 -8.67 -5.27 4.68
C PRO A 275 -8.11 -5.31 3.25
N PHE A 276 -8.15 -4.16 2.59
CA PHE A 276 -7.62 -4.03 1.26
C PHE A 276 -6.09 -4.29 1.19
N HIS A 277 -5.30 -3.63 2.04
CA HIS A 277 -3.84 -3.80 2.05
C HIS A 277 -3.44 -5.23 2.45
N ILE A 278 -4.06 -5.79 3.49
CA ILE A 278 -3.76 -7.16 3.94
C ILE A 278 -4.09 -8.18 2.84
N PHE A 279 -5.23 -8.01 2.17
CA PHE A 279 -5.62 -8.88 1.08
C PHE A 279 -4.64 -8.82 -0.10
N LEU A 280 -4.26 -7.61 -0.52
CA LEU A 280 -3.33 -7.43 -1.62
C LEU A 280 -1.93 -7.95 -1.30
N PHE A 281 -1.33 -7.49 -0.20
CA PHE A 281 0.07 -7.73 0.09
C PHE A 281 0.31 -9.12 0.70
N GLN A 282 -0.48 -9.51 1.69
CA GLN A 282 -0.34 -10.80 2.37
C GLN A 282 -1.13 -11.89 1.63
N GLY A 283 -2.36 -11.60 1.21
CA GLY A 283 -3.20 -12.55 0.49
C GLY A 283 -2.65 -12.90 -0.89
N ILE A 284 -2.36 -11.91 -1.73
CA ILE A 284 -1.97 -12.16 -3.14
C ILE A 284 -0.46 -12.11 -3.35
N LEU A 285 0.17 -10.98 -3.03
CA LEU A 285 1.55 -10.70 -3.44
C LEU A 285 2.57 -11.62 -2.75
N LEU A 286 2.51 -11.72 -1.42
CA LEU A 286 3.41 -12.54 -0.61
C LEU A 286 3.35 -14.00 -1.06
N GLN A 287 2.15 -14.56 -1.18
CA GLN A 287 1.96 -15.95 -1.57
C GLN A 287 2.46 -16.22 -3.00
N LYS A 288 2.19 -15.29 -3.93
CA LYS A 288 2.68 -15.42 -5.31
C LYS A 288 4.21 -15.34 -5.43
N ILE A 289 4.85 -14.44 -4.68
CA ILE A 289 6.32 -14.36 -4.64
C ILE A 289 6.88 -15.62 -3.98
N SER A 290 6.23 -16.13 -2.93
CA SER A 290 6.62 -17.36 -2.24
C SER A 290 6.67 -18.57 -3.17
N LEU A 291 5.71 -18.70 -4.09
CA LEU A 291 5.72 -19.75 -5.12
C LEU A 291 6.94 -19.69 -6.05
N LYS A 292 7.56 -18.51 -6.22
CA LYS A 292 8.71 -18.32 -7.13
C LYS A 292 10.06 -18.43 -6.45
N VAL A 293 10.20 -17.88 -5.24
CA VAL A 293 11.51 -17.72 -4.59
C VAL A 293 11.59 -18.39 -3.21
N GLY A 294 10.53 -19.03 -2.73
CA GLY A 294 10.44 -19.61 -1.39
C GLY A 294 9.90 -18.62 -0.35
N ASN A 295 9.36 -19.16 0.75
CA ASN A 295 8.62 -18.37 1.74
C ASN A 295 9.51 -17.34 2.45
N LYS A 296 10.74 -17.68 2.83
CA LYS A 296 11.60 -16.77 3.60
C LYS A 296 12.02 -15.58 2.74
N LYS A 297 12.47 -15.85 1.51
CA LYS A 297 12.85 -14.80 0.56
C LYS A 297 11.66 -13.92 0.19
N ALA A 298 10.47 -14.50 0.05
CA ALA A 298 9.27 -13.72 -0.23
C ALA A 298 8.91 -12.73 0.87
N ILE A 299 9.03 -13.13 2.15
CA ILE A 299 8.83 -12.20 3.28
C ILE A 299 9.84 -11.04 3.21
N LEU A 300 11.11 -11.33 2.94
CA LEU A 300 12.14 -10.29 2.79
C LEU A 300 11.85 -9.34 1.61
N VAL A 301 11.37 -9.87 0.48
CA VAL A 301 10.98 -9.05 -0.68
C VAL A 301 9.79 -8.15 -0.33
N ILE A 302 8.78 -8.67 0.38
CA ILE A 302 7.64 -7.87 0.84
C ILE A 302 8.11 -6.75 1.78
N LEU A 303 8.99 -7.05 2.73
CA LEU A 303 9.55 -6.04 3.63
C LEU A 303 10.30 -4.95 2.86
N LEU A 304 11.08 -5.32 1.84
CA LEU A 304 11.78 -4.36 0.99
C LEU A 304 10.82 -3.50 0.17
N ILE A 305 9.75 -4.08 -0.38
CA ILE A 305 8.71 -3.33 -1.09
C ILE A 305 8.08 -2.30 -0.14
N PHE A 306 7.72 -2.70 1.08
CA PHE A 306 7.18 -1.77 2.07
C PHE A 306 8.20 -0.70 2.47
N PHE A 307 9.47 -1.07 2.69
CA PHE A 307 10.51 -0.09 2.95
C PHE A 307 10.57 0.99 1.86
N ILE A 308 10.59 0.59 0.59
CA ILE A 308 10.64 1.50 -0.55
C ILE A 308 9.37 2.37 -0.64
N LEU A 309 8.18 1.80 -0.41
CA LEU A 309 6.93 2.55 -0.42
C LEU A 309 6.84 3.59 0.71
N TRP A 310 7.56 3.37 1.81
CA TRP A 310 7.58 4.26 2.98
C TRP A 310 8.71 5.30 2.95
N LEU A 311 9.77 5.10 2.14
CA LEU A 311 10.86 6.07 1.97
C LEU A 311 10.40 7.51 1.69
N PRO A 312 9.41 7.78 0.82
CA PRO A 312 9.01 9.15 0.49
C PRO A 312 8.37 9.93 1.64
N ARG A 313 7.88 9.24 2.67
CA ARG A 313 7.25 9.89 3.83
C ARG A 313 8.23 10.26 4.94
N PHE A 314 9.49 9.80 4.85
CA PHE A 314 10.54 9.96 5.87
C PHE A 314 9.99 9.85 7.31
N GLU A 315 9.11 8.87 7.55
CA GLU A 315 8.51 8.70 8.86
C GLU A 315 9.53 8.04 9.79
N PRO A 316 9.89 8.68 10.93
CA PRO A 316 10.87 8.13 11.87
C PRO A 316 10.55 6.69 12.30
N ASN A 317 9.27 6.33 12.36
CA ASN A 317 8.78 5.04 12.81
C ASN A 317 8.80 3.92 11.76
N PHE A 318 9.53 4.07 10.66
CA PHE A 318 9.60 3.04 9.61
C PHE A 318 9.99 1.64 10.17
N LEU A 319 10.83 1.58 11.21
CA LEU A 319 11.20 0.32 11.87
C LEU A 319 9.99 -0.40 12.48
N VAL A 320 9.09 0.33 13.14
CA VAL A 320 7.87 -0.22 13.73
C VAL A 320 6.99 -0.81 12.63
N SER A 321 6.81 -0.07 11.52
CA SER A 321 6.05 -0.53 10.36
C SER A 321 6.65 -1.79 9.72
N LEU A 322 7.99 -1.92 9.66
CA LEU A 322 8.62 -3.14 9.14
C LEU A 322 8.35 -4.35 10.05
N PHE A 323 8.40 -4.19 11.37
CA PHE A 323 8.03 -5.25 12.32
C PHE A 323 6.56 -5.65 12.16
N TYR A 324 5.66 -4.70 11.93
CA TYR A 324 4.26 -4.99 11.66
C TYR A 324 4.10 -5.93 10.47
N ILE A 325 4.68 -5.56 9.31
CA ILE A 325 4.57 -6.35 8.08
C ILE A 325 5.18 -7.74 8.27
N LEU A 326 6.31 -7.84 8.97
CA LEU A 326 6.94 -9.12 9.32
C LEU A 326 5.99 -10.02 10.14
N ILE A 327 5.35 -9.46 11.17
CA ILE A 327 4.39 -10.19 12.02
C ILE A 327 3.17 -10.62 11.20
N LEU A 328 2.59 -9.74 10.38
CA LEU A 328 1.46 -10.10 9.51
C LEU A 328 1.82 -11.26 8.59
N SER A 329 3.00 -11.23 7.96
CA SER A 329 3.47 -12.30 7.09
C SER A 329 3.62 -13.62 7.84
N ILE A 330 4.27 -13.62 9.01
CA ILE A 330 4.48 -14.83 9.81
C ILE A 330 3.15 -15.38 10.34
N LEU A 331 2.24 -14.49 10.78
CA LEU A 331 0.92 -14.87 11.26
C LEU A 331 0.12 -15.55 10.15
N LEU A 332 0.19 -15.05 8.90
CA LEU A 332 -0.42 -15.71 7.73
C LEU A 332 0.04 -17.16 7.58
N PHE A 333 1.35 -17.38 7.59
CA PHE A 333 1.91 -18.72 7.42
C PHE A 333 1.59 -19.63 8.62
N LYS A 334 1.53 -19.06 9.82
CA LYS A 334 1.24 -19.79 11.04
C LYS A 334 -0.21 -20.27 11.10
N THR A 335 -1.16 -19.38 10.83
CA THR A 335 -2.60 -19.68 10.96
C THR A 335 -3.21 -20.24 9.69
N ALA A 336 -2.60 -19.96 8.54
CA ALA A 336 -3.17 -20.18 7.22
C ALA A 336 -4.59 -19.62 7.08
N ASN A 337 -4.91 -18.53 7.79
CA ASN A 337 -6.21 -17.88 7.72
C ASN A 337 -6.02 -16.37 7.59
N LEU A 338 -6.50 -15.80 6.48
CA LEU A 338 -6.40 -14.35 6.25
C LEU A 338 -7.25 -13.55 7.25
N LEU A 339 -8.34 -14.15 7.76
CA LEU A 339 -9.19 -13.53 8.78
C LEU A 339 -8.43 -13.23 10.07
N ASP A 340 -7.53 -14.12 10.48
CA ASP A 340 -6.72 -13.92 11.70
C ASP A 340 -5.83 -12.67 11.60
N ILE A 341 -5.39 -12.35 10.38
CA ILE A 341 -4.55 -11.17 10.10
C ILE A 341 -5.38 -9.90 10.09
N PHE A 342 -6.58 -9.94 9.50
CA PHE A 342 -7.50 -8.81 9.55
C PHE A 342 -7.86 -8.47 11.00
N VAL A 343 -8.16 -9.48 11.81
CA VAL A 343 -8.51 -9.30 13.23
C VAL A 343 -7.31 -8.78 14.03
N PHE A 344 -6.11 -9.32 13.81
CA PHE A 344 -4.89 -8.77 14.41
C PHE A 344 -4.71 -7.29 14.07
N GLY A 345 -4.82 -6.92 12.79
CA GLY A 345 -4.70 -5.52 12.36
C GLY A 345 -5.75 -4.63 13.02
N ALA A 346 -7.02 -5.04 13.02
CA ALA A 346 -8.11 -4.30 13.66
C ALA A 346 -7.88 -4.08 15.16
N ILE A 347 -7.45 -5.11 15.89
CA ILE A 347 -7.15 -5.01 17.33
C ILE A 347 -5.98 -4.05 17.57
N THR A 348 -4.87 -4.20 16.83
CA THR A 348 -3.69 -3.34 17.03
C THR A 348 -3.98 -1.87 16.74
N THR A 349 -4.78 -1.58 15.70
CA THR A 349 -5.25 -0.23 15.37
C THR A 349 -6.17 0.32 16.45
N LEU A 350 -7.17 -0.45 16.88
CA LEU A 350 -8.07 -0.05 17.96
C LEU A 350 -7.31 0.26 19.24
N MET A 351 -6.39 -0.61 19.66
CA MET A 351 -5.60 -0.38 20.87
C MET A 351 -4.71 0.86 20.74
N SER A 352 -4.05 1.05 19.58
CA SER A 352 -3.20 2.22 19.35
C SER A 352 -3.99 3.53 19.39
N ASN A 353 -5.17 3.55 18.76
CA ASN A 353 -6.03 4.72 18.72
C ASN A 353 -6.69 5.00 20.07
N MET A 354 -7.11 3.97 20.80
CA MET A 354 -7.66 4.11 22.17
C MET A 354 -6.61 4.62 23.16
N LEU A 355 -5.37 4.12 23.09
CA LEU A 355 -4.28 4.64 23.91
C LEU A 355 -3.98 6.09 23.56
N TRP A 356 -3.95 6.42 22.27
CA TRP A 356 -3.79 7.81 21.83
C TRP A 356 -4.91 8.70 22.40
N PHE A 357 -6.17 8.29 22.31
CA PHE A 357 -7.30 8.99 22.90
C PHE A 357 -7.11 9.17 24.42
N ILE A 358 -6.87 8.11 25.18
CA ILE A 358 -6.74 8.18 26.65
C ILE A 358 -5.61 9.13 27.10
N PHE A 359 -4.46 9.13 26.42
CA PHE A 359 -3.32 9.99 26.77
C PHE A 359 -3.48 11.44 26.32
N TYR A 360 -4.29 11.69 25.30
CA TYR A 360 -4.42 12.98 24.62
C TYR A 360 -5.91 13.39 24.43
N ASP A 361 -6.80 13.13 25.39
CA ASP A 361 -8.23 13.55 25.30
C ASP A 361 -8.66 14.51 26.42
N GLN A 362 -7.76 14.94 27.30
CA GLN A 362 -8.21 15.72 28.46
C GLN A 362 -8.78 17.11 28.12
N LYS A 363 -8.60 17.63 26.88
CA LYS A 363 -9.36 18.77 26.32
C LYS A 363 -9.43 18.63 24.79
N PHE A 364 -10.63 18.51 24.22
CA PHE A 364 -10.90 18.43 22.76
C PHE A 364 -10.35 19.61 21.90
N ASN A 365 -9.62 20.56 22.50
CA ASN A 365 -8.79 21.53 21.82
C ASN A 365 -7.33 21.30 22.25
N PHE A 366 -6.62 20.42 21.55
CA PHE A 366 -5.17 20.36 21.71
C PHE A 366 -4.55 21.56 21.00
N PRO A 367 -3.90 22.50 21.72
CA PRO A 367 -3.04 23.45 21.05
C PRO A 367 -1.93 22.67 20.33
N TYR A 368 -1.48 23.22 19.22
CA TYR A 368 -0.28 22.78 18.52
C TYR A 368 0.85 22.49 19.53
N ILE A 369 1.28 21.23 19.62
CA ILE A 369 2.35 20.79 20.51
C ILE A 369 3.68 21.09 19.82
N SER A 370 4.43 22.02 20.40
CA SER A 370 5.80 22.29 19.95
C SER A 370 6.73 21.10 20.23
N ILE A 371 7.86 21.01 19.52
CA ILE A 371 8.89 19.99 19.81
C ILE A 371 9.33 20.04 21.28
N LEU A 372 9.44 21.23 21.87
CA LEU A 372 9.83 21.40 23.27
C LEU A 372 8.80 20.84 24.26
N GLU A 373 7.50 21.08 24.01
CA GLU A 373 6.43 20.52 24.82
C GLU A 373 6.33 19.01 24.67
N TYR A 374 6.49 18.50 23.44
CA TYR A 374 6.55 17.06 23.19
C TYR A 374 7.64 16.39 24.02
N ARG A 375 8.85 16.99 24.09
CA ARG A 375 9.94 16.47 24.92
C ARG A 375 9.57 16.46 26.40
N LYS A 376 9.05 17.58 26.93
CA LYS A 376 8.65 17.68 28.34
C LYS A 376 7.61 16.63 28.74
N ILE A 377 6.65 16.34 27.86
CA ILE A 377 5.60 15.33 28.12
C ILE A 377 6.20 13.91 28.15
N ASN A 378 7.14 13.60 27.26
CA ASN A 378 7.64 12.23 27.09
C ASN A 378 8.88 11.90 27.93
N GLU A 379 9.67 12.91 28.32
CA GLU A 379 10.91 12.75 29.09
C GLU A 379 10.75 11.92 30.38
N PRO A 380 9.72 12.12 31.22
CA PRO A 380 9.53 11.33 32.43
C PRO A 380 9.31 9.84 32.18
N PHE A 381 8.89 9.46 30.97
CA PHE A 381 8.51 8.09 30.61
C PHE A 381 9.57 7.35 29.79
N LEU A 382 10.70 7.97 29.47
CA LEU A 382 11.72 7.36 28.60
C LEU A 382 12.26 6.03 29.12
N VAL A 383 12.49 5.92 30.42
CA VAL A 383 12.96 4.68 31.07
C VAL A 383 11.89 3.59 30.91
N LEU A 384 10.63 3.93 31.15
CA LEU A 384 9.51 3.00 30.99
C LEU A 384 9.37 2.55 29.52
N TYR A 385 9.41 3.48 28.56
CA TYR A 385 9.36 3.14 27.14
C TYR A 385 10.52 2.24 26.72
N SER A 386 11.72 2.48 27.25
CA SER A 386 12.89 1.63 26.96
C SER A 386 12.70 0.21 27.47
N ILE A 387 12.27 0.05 28.72
CA ILE A 387 12.00 -1.26 29.32
C ILE A 387 10.89 -1.99 28.55
N LEU A 388 9.77 -1.32 28.28
CA LEU A 388 8.64 -1.92 27.56
C LEU A 388 9.00 -2.30 26.13
N SER A 389 9.78 -1.47 25.43
CA SER A 389 10.28 -1.77 24.08
C SER A 389 11.17 -3.01 24.08
N VAL A 390 12.13 -3.11 25.01
CA VAL A 390 13.05 -4.25 25.12
C VAL A 390 12.31 -5.54 25.45
N ILE A 391 11.47 -5.53 26.49
CA ILE A 391 10.70 -6.72 26.91
C ILE A 391 9.81 -7.20 25.76
N SER A 392 9.06 -6.29 25.14
CA SER A 392 8.16 -6.63 24.04
C SER A 392 8.95 -7.15 22.83
N CYS A 393 10.09 -6.54 22.51
CA CYS A 393 10.98 -6.98 21.43
C CYS A 393 11.48 -8.43 21.65
N ILE A 394 11.86 -8.81 22.88
CA ILE A 394 12.26 -10.18 23.19
C ILE A 394 11.14 -11.18 22.87
N PHE A 395 9.91 -10.86 23.26
CA PHE A 395 8.76 -11.71 22.95
C PHE A 395 8.45 -11.75 21.45
N LEU A 396 8.54 -10.63 20.74
CA LEU A 396 8.37 -10.58 19.28
C LEU A 396 9.44 -11.41 18.57
N VAL A 397 10.71 -11.28 18.94
CA VAL A 397 11.82 -12.05 18.36
C VAL A 397 11.63 -13.54 18.64
N LYS A 398 11.21 -13.91 19.85
CA LYS A 398 10.88 -15.31 20.18
C LYS A 398 9.72 -15.84 19.32
N PHE A 399 8.67 -15.04 19.13
CA PHE A 399 7.55 -15.38 18.25
C PHE A 399 8.01 -15.57 16.80
N VAL A 400 8.78 -14.62 16.27
CA VAL A 400 9.36 -14.66 14.92
C VAL A 400 10.20 -15.92 14.76
N ARG A 401 11.14 -16.18 15.67
CA ARG A 401 12.04 -17.34 15.60
C ARG A 401 11.28 -18.66 15.60
N ASN A 402 10.26 -18.79 16.43
CA ASN A 402 9.53 -20.05 16.60
C ASN A 402 8.50 -20.30 15.49
N ASN A 403 8.09 -19.27 14.76
CA ASN A 403 7.01 -19.37 13.75
C ASN A 403 7.44 -18.98 12.34
N PHE A 404 8.71 -18.61 12.12
CA PHE A 404 9.22 -18.30 10.79
C PHE A 404 9.01 -19.50 9.84
N PRO A 405 8.39 -19.32 8.67
CA PRO A 405 8.08 -20.43 7.78
C PRO A 405 9.36 -21.10 7.27
N LYS A 406 9.30 -22.41 7.00
CA LYS A 406 10.38 -23.08 6.29
C LYS A 406 10.33 -22.66 4.82
N GLU A 407 11.48 -22.72 4.15
CA GLU A 407 11.63 -22.21 2.78
C GLU A 407 10.66 -22.88 1.79
N ASN A 408 10.47 -24.20 1.94
CA ASN A 408 9.69 -25.03 1.03
C ASN A 408 8.32 -25.44 1.60
N ASP A 409 7.87 -24.82 2.69
CA ASP A 409 6.51 -25.08 3.20
C ASP A 409 5.47 -24.62 2.18
N LYS A 410 4.35 -25.35 2.08
CA LYS A 410 3.24 -24.95 1.18
C LYS A 410 2.68 -23.59 1.60
N ILE A 411 2.39 -22.75 0.61
CA ILE A 411 1.74 -21.46 0.86
C ILE A 411 0.33 -21.67 1.46
N PRO A 412 -0.15 -20.76 2.32
CA PRO A 412 -1.43 -20.83 3.01
C PRO A 412 -2.63 -21.19 2.12
N TYR A 413 -2.76 -20.52 0.98
CA TYR A 413 -3.85 -20.73 0.04
C TYR A 413 -3.88 -22.17 -0.49
N LEU A 414 -2.73 -22.71 -0.90
CA LEU A 414 -2.64 -24.08 -1.42
C LEU A 414 -2.85 -25.12 -0.32
N LYS A 415 -2.28 -24.88 0.86
CA LYS A 415 -2.48 -25.72 2.03
C LYS A 415 -3.97 -25.86 2.39
N ASN A 416 -4.73 -24.76 2.33
CA ASN A 416 -6.16 -24.78 2.59
C ASN A 416 -6.95 -25.47 1.50
N ARG A 417 -6.62 -25.20 0.23
CA ARG A 417 -7.29 -25.82 -0.92
C ARG A 417 -7.17 -27.35 -0.88
N GLU A 418 -5.97 -27.87 -0.65
CA GLU A 418 -5.73 -29.31 -0.52
C GLU A 418 -6.50 -29.91 0.64
N LYS A 419 -6.49 -29.26 1.80
CA LYS A 419 -7.24 -29.71 2.98
C LYS A 419 -8.74 -29.80 2.70
N LEU A 420 -9.31 -28.80 2.04
CA LEU A 420 -10.73 -28.77 1.68
C LEU A 420 -11.07 -29.85 0.65
N LEU A 421 -10.18 -30.13 -0.31
CA LEU A 421 -10.38 -31.21 -1.28
C LEU A 421 -10.32 -32.58 -0.59
N SER A 422 -9.38 -32.80 0.34
CA SER A 422 -9.27 -34.06 1.09
C SER A 422 -10.42 -34.36 2.05
N GLN A 423 -11.30 -33.39 2.32
CA GLN A 423 -12.49 -33.58 3.15
C GLN A 423 -13.75 -33.97 2.35
N HIS A 424 -13.66 -33.94 1.01
CA HIS A 424 -14.75 -34.30 0.10
C HIS A 424 -14.55 -35.66 -0.58
N PHE A 425 -13.41 -36.30 -0.34
CA PHE A 425 -13.13 -37.71 -0.62
C PHE A 425 -13.07 -38.45 0.71
#